data_AF-A0A399ENR4-F1
#
_entry.id   AF-A0A399ENR4-F1
#
_cell.length_a   1.000
_cell.length_b   1.000
_cell.length_c   1.000
_cell.angle_alpha   90.00
_cell.angle_beta   90.00
_cell.angle_gamma   90.00
#
_symmetry.space_group_name_H-M   'P 1'
#
loop_
_entity.id
_entity.type
_entity.pdbx_description
1 polymer ?
#
loop_
_entity_poly.entity_id
_entity_poly.type
_entity_poly.pdbx_seq_one_letter_code
_entity_poly.pdbx_strand_id
1 'polypeptide(L)'
;MNRFDQFVQGLLWQARWVMLLPVVGLLAGAVYFAVQTGVEVWRALSSGSLEKALPLMVGAVDLALLASVLIIFALGLYELFIAEVNRLEGSLNVLVVRSLNDLKTKLGQVILMILVVKFFEKAQAFSPKGALDFLYYAGAVALLGAALWLVQAREKPDK
;
A
#
# COMPACT_ATOMS: atom_id res chain seq x y z
N MET A 1 -1.66 36.59 16.16
CA MET A 1 -1.68 35.45 15.22
C MET A 1 -1.67 36.01 13.82
N ASN A 2 -0.67 35.65 13.01
CA ASN A 2 -0.48 36.26 11.69
C ASN A 2 -1.55 35.75 10.71
N ARG A 3 -2.00 36.59 9.76
CA ARG A 3 -2.95 36.19 8.71
C ARG A 3 -2.47 34.97 7.90
N PHE A 4 -1.15 34.78 7.84
CA PHE A 4 -0.52 33.65 7.19
C PHE A 4 -0.81 32.33 7.91
N ASP A 5 -0.79 32.32 9.24
CA ASP A 5 -1.08 31.11 10.04
C ASP A 5 -2.53 30.66 9.87
N GLN A 6 -3.47 31.62 9.80
CA GLN A 6 -4.88 31.34 9.56
C GLN A 6 -5.14 30.78 8.16
N PHE A 7 -4.44 31.28 7.14
CA PHE A 7 -4.52 30.75 5.78
C PHE A 7 -3.97 29.32 5.69
N VAL A 8 -2.81 29.07 6.30
CA VAL A 8 -2.20 27.73 6.36
C VAL A 8 -3.08 26.76 7.13
N GLN A 9 -3.66 27.18 8.27
CA GLN A 9 -4.61 26.35 9.03
C GLN A 9 -5.87 26.02 8.22
N GLY A 10 -6.43 27.00 7.48
CA GLY A 10 -7.57 26.76 6.59
C GLY A 10 -7.24 25.77 5.47
N LEU A 11 -6.07 25.91 4.85
CA LEU A 11 -5.60 25.01 3.80
C LEU A 11 -5.36 23.58 4.31
N LEU A 12 -4.75 23.44 5.50
CA LEU A 12 -4.52 22.14 6.15
C LEU A 12 -5.85 21.46 6.52
N TRP A 13 -6.86 22.22 6.95
CA TRP A 13 -8.19 21.69 7.24
C TRP A 13 -8.89 21.15 6.00
N GLN A 14 -8.74 21.85 4.87
CA GLN A 14 -9.33 21.47 3.59
C GLN A 14 -8.59 20.28 2.95
N ALA A 15 -7.28 20.15 3.18
CA ALA A 15 -6.49 19.01 2.76
C ALA A 15 -6.95 17.67 3.39
N ARG A 16 -7.59 17.69 4.58
CA ARG A 16 -8.16 16.46 5.20
C ARG A 16 -9.19 15.78 4.30
N TRP A 17 -10.04 16.57 3.64
CA TRP A 17 -11.05 16.05 2.72
C TRP A 17 -10.44 15.42 1.46
N VAL A 18 -9.32 15.97 0.99
CA VAL A 18 -8.59 15.42 -0.16
C VAL A 18 -7.99 14.05 0.18
N MET A 19 -7.50 13.86 1.41
CA MET A 19 -6.92 12.58 1.85
C MET A 19 -7.94 11.48 2.12
N LEU A 20 -9.22 11.81 2.31
CA LEU A 20 -10.29 10.82 2.37
C LEU A 20 -10.55 10.14 1.02
N LEU A 21 -10.31 10.86 -0.09
CA LEU A 21 -10.56 10.35 -1.44
C LEU A 21 -9.77 9.08 -1.77
N PRO A 22 -8.43 9.01 -1.59
CA PRO A 22 -7.68 7.78 -1.82
C PRO A 22 -8.06 6.66 -0.84
N VAL A 23 -8.40 6.96 0.42
CA VAL A 23 -8.83 5.95 1.41
C VAL A 23 -10.13 5.28 0.94
N VAL A 24 -11.14 6.09 0.57
CA VAL A 24 -12.42 5.57 0.06
C VAL A 24 -12.23 4.80 -1.25
N GLY A 25 -11.38 5.31 -2.15
CA GLY A 25 -11.06 4.62 -3.41
C GLY A 25 -10.43 3.24 -3.20
N LEU A 26 -9.46 3.13 -2.28
CA LEU A 26 -8.83 1.86 -1.93
C LEU A 26 -9.80 0.88 -1.26
N LEU A 27 -10.67 1.36 -0.36
CA LEU A 27 -11.70 0.54 0.26
C LEU A 27 -12.73 0.03 -0.76
N ALA A 28 -13.17 0.89 -1.67
CA ALA A 28 -14.08 0.49 -2.75
C ALA A 28 -13.43 -0.56 -3.67
N GLY A 29 -12.15 -0.37 -4.02
CA GLY A 29 -11.37 -1.35 -4.78
C GLY A 29 -11.25 -2.69 -4.04
N ALA A 30 -10.95 -2.67 -2.74
CA ALA A 30 -10.91 -3.87 -1.92
C ALA A 30 -12.23 -4.64 -1.92
N VAL A 31 -13.36 -3.93 -1.76
CA VAL A 31 -14.70 -4.55 -1.83
C VAL A 31 -14.95 -5.17 -3.21
N TYR A 32 -14.59 -4.47 -4.28
CA TYR A 32 -14.71 -4.99 -5.64
C TYR A 32 -13.93 -6.31 -5.81
N PHE A 33 -12.66 -6.35 -5.41
CA PHE A 33 -11.85 -7.56 -5.53
C PHE A 33 -12.34 -8.69 -4.62
N ALA A 34 -12.78 -8.39 -3.40
CA ALA A 34 -13.35 -9.40 -2.50
C ALA A 34 -14.63 -10.05 -3.07
N VAL A 35 -15.49 -9.26 -3.74
CA VAL A 35 -16.66 -9.79 -4.43
C VAL A 35 -16.23 -10.71 -5.59
N GLN A 36 -15.23 -10.30 -6.38
CA GLN A 36 -14.73 -11.11 -7.49
C GLN A 36 -14.08 -12.42 -7.03
N THR A 37 -13.33 -12.40 -5.92
CA THR A 37 -12.85 -13.62 -5.25
C THR A 37 -14.02 -14.57 -4.95
N GLY A 38 -15.10 -14.06 -4.36
CA GLY A 38 -16.28 -14.87 -4.04
C GLY A 38 -16.92 -15.50 -5.29
N VAL A 39 -16.99 -14.74 -6.38
CA VAL A 39 -17.49 -15.24 -7.67
C VAL A 39 -16.59 -16.35 -8.25
N GLU A 40 -15.28 -16.21 -8.20
CA GLU A 40 -14.34 -17.23 -8.70
C GLU A 40 -14.37 -18.51 -7.85
N VAL A 41 -14.41 -18.38 -6.53
CA VAL A 41 -14.59 -19.51 -5.60
C VAL A 41 -15.89 -20.24 -5.92
N TRP A 42 -17.01 -19.50 -6.08
CA TRP A 42 -18.29 -20.10 -6.42
C TRP A 42 -18.24 -20.88 -7.75
N ARG A 43 -17.63 -20.28 -8.80
CA ARG A 43 -17.43 -20.95 -10.08
C ARG A 43 -16.60 -22.21 -9.94
N ALA A 44 -15.51 -22.16 -9.17
CA ALA A 44 -14.65 -23.31 -8.93
C ALA A 44 -15.41 -24.46 -8.25
N LEU A 45 -16.19 -24.18 -7.19
CA LEU A 45 -17.04 -25.18 -6.52
C LEU A 45 -18.09 -25.76 -7.48
N SER A 46 -18.72 -24.92 -8.31
CA SER A 46 -19.74 -25.36 -9.26
C SER A 46 -19.18 -26.15 -10.46
N SER A 47 -17.86 -26.13 -10.68
CA SER A 47 -17.23 -26.73 -11.86
C SER A 47 -17.18 -28.27 -11.82
N GLY A 48 -17.34 -28.88 -10.64
CA GLY A 48 -17.43 -30.34 -10.44
C GLY A 48 -16.19 -31.16 -10.82
N SER A 49 -15.14 -30.53 -11.38
CA SER A 49 -13.90 -31.16 -11.80
C SER A 49 -12.69 -30.39 -11.28
N LEU A 50 -11.75 -31.11 -10.67
CA LEU A 50 -10.51 -30.55 -10.12
C LEU A 50 -9.67 -29.82 -11.18
N GLU A 51 -9.67 -30.32 -12.42
CA GLU A 51 -8.88 -29.75 -13.52
C GLU A 51 -9.33 -28.33 -13.89
N LYS A 52 -10.64 -28.04 -13.73
CA LYS A 52 -11.22 -26.71 -13.95
C LYS A 52 -11.28 -25.86 -12.69
N ALA A 53 -11.42 -26.50 -11.53
CA ALA A 53 -11.48 -25.81 -10.23
C ALA A 53 -10.11 -25.25 -9.82
N LEU A 54 -9.00 -25.95 -10.12
CA LEU A 54 -7.68 -25.57 -9.66
C LEU A 54 -7.22 -24.20 -10.19
N PRO A 55 -7.31 -23.88 -11.49
CA PRO A 55 -6.95 -22.55 -11.99
C PRO A 55 -7.84 -21.44 -11.43
N LEU A 56 -9.15 -21.71 -11.27
CA LEU A 56 -10.10 -20.74 -10.70
C LEU A 56 -9.81 -20.46 -9.22
N MET A 57 -9.40 -21.47 -8.45
CA MET A 57 -9.01 -21.28 -7.05
C MET A 57 -7.69 -20.51 -6.92
N VAL A 58 -6.71 -20.75 -7.79
CA VAL A 58 -5.46 -19.98 -7.80
C VAL A 58 -5.74 -18.50 -8.15
N GLY A 59 -6.62 -18.24 -9.12
CA GLY A 59 -7.09 -16.88 -9.43
C GLY A 59 -7.77 -16.22 -8.22
N ALA A 60 -8.66 -16.95 -7.54
CA ALA A 60 -9.38 -16.41 -6.39
C ALA A 60 -8.45 -16.02 -5.24
N VAL A 61 -7.39 -16.80 -5.00
CA VAL A 61 -6.35 -16.49 -4.01
C VAL A 61 -5.63 -15.18 -4.37
N ASP A 62 -5.27 -14.99 -5.63
CA ASP A 62 -4.62 -13.75 -6.09
C ASP A 62 -5.52 -12.51 -5.87
N LEU A 63 -6.79 -12.60 -6.28
CA LEU A 63 -7.77 -11.53 -6.04
C LEU A 63 -7.96 -11.23 -4.54
N ALA A 64 -7.94 -12.26 -3.68
CA ALA A 64 -8.09 -12.11 -2.24
C ALA A 64 -6.88 -11.41 -1.60
N LEU A 65 -5.68 -11.74 -2.07
CA LEU A 65 -4.45 -11.07 -1.65
C LEU A 65 -4.46 -9.61 -2.06
N LEU A 66 -4.88 -9.30 -3.29
CA LEU A 66 -5.00 -7.92 -3.77
C LEU A 66 -6.00 -7.11 -2.92
N ALA A 67 -7.18 -7.68 -2.61
CA ALA A 67 -8.16 -7.04 -1.73
C ALA A 67 -7.58 -6.75 -0.34
N SER A 68 -6.86 -7.71 0.24
CA SER A 68 -6.24 -7.58 1.57
C SER A 68 -5.18 -6.47 1.59
N VAL A 69 -4.33 -6.41 0.57
CA VAL A 69 -3.30 -5.37 0.43
C VAL A 69 -3.93 -3.98 0.32
N LEU A 70 -5.01 -3.83 -0.46
CA LEU A 70 -5.75 -2.56 -0.58
C LEU A 70 -6.35 -2.11 0.75
N ILE A 71 -6.87 -3.04 1.57
CA ILE A 71 -7.37 -2.73 2.92
C ILE A 71 -6.24 -2.25 3.82
N ILE A 72 -5.11 -2.96 3.86
CA ILE A 72 -3.94 -2.57 4.68
C ILE A 72 -3.47 -1.17 4.27
N PHE A 73 -3.40 -0.88 2.97
CA PHE A 73 -3.04 0.45 2.49
C PHE A 73 -4.07 1.52 2.84
N ALA A 74 -5.36 1.24 2.69
CA ALA A 74 -6.42 2.18 3.03
C ALA A 74 -6.38 2.55 4.53
N LEU A 75 -6.21 1.53 5.39
CA LEU A 75 -6.06 1.72 6.83
C LEU A 75 -4.78 2.48 7.18
N GLY A 76 -3.65 2.16 6.54
CA GLY A 76 -2.40 2.88 6.74
C GLY A 76 -2.48 4.35 6.35
N LEU A 77 -3.13 4.67 5.22
CA LEU A 77 -3.37 6.07 4.81
C LEU A 77 -4.35 6.78 5.74
N TYR A 78 -5.41 6.09 6.18
CA TYR A 78 -6.35 6.62 7.15
C TYR A 78 -5.67 6.97 8.47
N GLU A 79 -4.82 6.07 8.99
CA GLU A 79 -4.12 6.28 10.24
C GLU A 79 -3.13 7.45 10.15
N LEU A 80 -2.29 7.45 9.09
CA LEU A 80 -1.24 8.43 8.88
C LEU A 80 -1.78 9.86 8.66
N PHE A 81 -2.88 10.02 7.93
CA PHE A 81 -3.35 11.35 7.51
C PHE A 81 -4.58 11.85 8.25
N ILE A 82 -5.43 10.94 8.76
CA ILE A 82 -6.72 11.32 9.38
C ILE A 82 -6.65 11.13 10.89
N ALA A 83 -6.15 9.98 11.37
CA ALA A 83 -6.12 9.65 12.79
C ALA A 83 -5.01 10.37 13.56
N GLU A 84 -3.80 10.50 12.99
CA GLU A 84 -2.66 11.14 13.65
C GLU A 84 -2.90 12.64 13.92
N VAL A 85 -3.65 13.31 13.04
CA VAL A 85 -3.99 14.75 13.18
C VAL A 85 -4.92 15.04 14.36
N ASN A 86 -5.79 14.10 14.76
CA ASN A 86 -6.66 14.29 15.93
C ASN A 86 -5.92 14.20 17.26
N ARG A 87 -4.70 13.67 17.31
CA ARG A 87 -3.87 13.65 18.53
C ARG A 87 -3.16 14.98 18.80
N LEU A 88 -3.23 15.94 17.88
CA LEU A 88 -2.53 17.24 17.99
C LEU A 88 -3.35 18.37 18.63
N GLU A 89 -4.53 18.07 19.20
CA GLU A 89 -5.32 19.06 19.96
C GLU A 89 -4.76 19.40 21.35
N GLY A 90 -3.60 18.84 21.73
CA GLY A 90 -2.91 19.19 22.97
C GLY A 90 -1.42 19.47 22.75
N SER A 91 -1.08 20.71 22.43
CA SER A 91 0.27 21.28 22.26
C SER A 91 0.91 21.10 20.88
N LEU A 92 0.98 22.22 20.18
CA LEU A 92 1.79 22.47 18.98
C LEU A 92 3.29 22.36 19.31
N ASN A 93 3.81 21.13 19.43
CA ASN A 93 5.25 20.85 19.51
C ASN A 93 5.72 19.84 18.44
N VAL A 94 4.95 19.67 17.36
CA VAL A 94 5.27 18.75 16.23
C VAL A 94 6.05 19.42 15.08
N LEU A 95 6.68 20.57 15.34
CA LEU A 95 7.71 21.13 14.45
C LEU A 95 9.04 21.29 15.18
N VAL A 96 9.49 20.21 15.82
CA VAL A 96 10.92 20.04 16.08
C VAL A 96 11.44 19.04 15.05
N VAL A 97 11.82 19.55 13.89
CA VAL A 97 12.69 18.83 12.96
C VAL A 97 14.05 18.69 13.65
N ARG A 98 14.22 17.64 14.46
CA ARG A 98 15.55 17.18 14.87
C ARG A 98 16.15 16.44 13.67
N SER A 99 16.76 17.22 12.78
CA SER A 99 17.59 16.79 11.65
C SER A 99 16.87 16.41 10.35
N LEU A 100 17.50 16.78 9.24
CA LEU A 100 17.17 16.36 7.88
C LEU A 100 17.27 14.83 7.68
N ASN A 101 17.88 14.11 8.62
CA ASN A 101 18.15 12.67 8.52
C ASN A 101 16.89 11.84 8.81
N ASP A 102 16.01 12.32 9.69
CA ASP A 102 14.71 11.70 9.98
C ASP A 102 13.75 11.87 8.81
N LEU A 103 13.75 13.05 8.19
CA LEU A 103 12.96 13.30 6.98
C LEU A 103 13.47 12.46 5.81
N LYS A 104 14.79 12.28 5.67
CA LYS A 104 15.41 11.42 4.64
C LYS A 104 15.07 9.95 4.83
N THR A 105 15.01 9.48 6.08
CA THR A 105 14.66 8.09 6.43
C THR A 105 13.18 7.82 6.18
N LYS A 106 12.28 8.72 6.63
CA LYS A 106 10.83 8.62 6.39
C LYS A 106 10.48 8.75 4.91
N LEU A 107 11.12 9.69 4.20
CA LEU A 107 10.93 9.84 2.76
C LEU A 107 11.45 8.61 2.00
N GLY A 108 12.58 8.02 2.41
CA GLY A 108 13.11 6.78 1.83
C GLY A 108 12.15 5.60 1.97
N GLN A 109 11.50 5.46 3.13
CA GLN A 109 10.49 4.44 3.40
C GLN A 109 9.25 4.63 2.52
N VAL A 110 8.78 5.87 2.36
CA VAL A 110 7.65 6.21 1.48
C VAL A 110 7.99 5.94 0.00
N ILE A 111 9.18 6.34 -0.47
CA ILE A 111 9.65 6.08 -1.83
C ILE A 111 9.73 4.57 -2.10
N LEU A 112 10.25 3.80 -1.14
CA LEU A 112 10.32 2.35 -1.25
C LEU A 112 8.92 1.74 -1.38
N MET A 113 7.96 2.23 -0.60
CA MET A 113 6.57 1.78 -0.69
C MET A 113 5.97 2.07 -2.08
N ILE A 114 6.22 3.26 -2.64
CA ILE A 114 5.79 3.61 -4.01
C ILE A 114 6.44 2.69 -5.06
N LEU A 115 7.73 2.36 -4.89
CA LEU A 115 8.45 1.42 -5.76
C LEU A 115 7.85 0.02 -5.73
N VAL A 116 7.49 -0.48 -4.56
CA VAL A 116 6.82 -1.77 -4.40
C VAL A 116 5.47 -1.77 -5.14
N VAL A 117 4.65 -0.73 -4.96
CA VAL A 117 3.36 -0.61 -5.65
C VAL A 117 3.54 -0.57 -7.18
N LYS A 118 4.46 0.26 -7.69
CA LYS A 118 4.75 0.35 -9.13
C LYS A 118 5.31 -0.95 -9.70
N PHE A 119 6.08 -1.69 -8.92
CA PHE A 119 6.56 -3.00 -9.33
C PHE A 119 5.40 -3.98 -9.45
N PHE A 120 4.49 -4.05 -8.46
CA PHE A 120 3.29 -4.89 -8.55
C PHE A 120 2.40 -4.54 -9.74
N GLU A 121 2.23 -3.24 -10.03
CA GLU A 121 1.51 -2.78 -11.22
C GLU A 121 2.16 -3.31 -12.51
N LYS A 122 3.49 -3.15 -12.64
CA LYS A 122 4.23 -3.65 -13.81
C LYS A 122 4.29 -5.17 -13.89
N ALA A 123 4.30 -5.84 -12.74
CA ALA A 123 4.25 -7.28 -12.61
C ALA A 123 2.93 -7.86 -13.14
N GLN A 124 1.79 -7.25 -12.80
CA GLN A 124 0.50 -7.70 -13.33
C GLN A 124 0.39 -7.53 -14.85
N ALA A 125 1.01 -6.49 -15.41
CA ALA A 125 1.05 -6.25 -16.85
C ALA A 125 2.16 -7.04 -17.58
N PHE A 126 2.93 -7.86 -16.87
CA PHE A 126 4.09 -8.55 -17.43
C PHE A 126 3.67 -9.75 -18.28
N SER A 127 4.05 -9.74 -19.56
CA SER A 127 3.82 -10.84 -20.50
C SER A 127 5.18 -11.46 -20.93
N PRO A 128 5.73 -12.41 -20.16
CA PRO A 128 7.03 -13.02 -20.45
C PRO A 128 6.97 -13.83 -21.74
N LYS A 129 7.99 -13.66 -22.60
CA LYS A 129 8.10 -14.33 -23.91
C LYS A 129 9.14 -15.45 -23.91
N GLY A 130 10.01 -15.51 -22.91
CA GLY A 130 11.02 -16.57 -22.78
C GLY A 130 11.45 -16.86 -21.34
N ALA A 131 12.21 -17.94 -21.15
CA ALA A 131 12.69 -18.38 -19.83
C ALA A 131 13.57 -17.34 -19.10
N LEU A 132 14.32 -16.53 -19.86
CA LEU A 132 15.13 -15.44 -19.30
C LEU A 132 14.29 -14.32 -18.68
N ASP A 133 13.11 -14.05 -19.24
CA ASP A 133 12.20 -13.03 -18.70
C ASP A 133 11.70 -13.41 -17.31
N PHE A 134 11.43 -14.71 -17.09
CA PHE A 134 11.06 -15.23 -15.77
C PHE A 134 12.23 -15.14 -14.78
N LEU A 135 13.47 -15.36 -15.23
CA LEU A 135 14.65 -15.24 -14.36
C LEU A 135 14.88 -13.78 -13.94
N TYR A 136 14.76 -12.82 -14.87
CA TYR A 136 14.85 -11.40 -14.53
C TYR A 136 13.72 -10.97 -13.60
N TYR A 137 12.51 -11.48 -13.81
CA TYR A 137 11.37 -11.21 -12.93
C TYR A 137 11.60 -11.74 -11.51
N ALA A 138 12.04 -13.01 -11.37
CA ALA A 138 12.40 -13.59 -10.07
C ALA A 138 13.55 -12.81 -9.40
N GLY A 139 14.55 -12.39 -10.17
CA GLY A 139 15.64 -11.55 -9.68
C GLY A 139 15.16 -10.19 -9.18
N ALA A 140 14.23 -9.54 -9.88
CA ALA A 140 13.65 -8.27 -9.46
C ALA A 140 12.84 -8.40 -8.16
N VAL A 141 12.04 -9.47 -8.02
CA VAL A 141 11.33 -9.79 -6.77
C VAL A 141 12.32 -10.02 -5.61
N ALA A 142 13.39 -10.77 -5.85
CA ALA A 142 14.42 -11.02 -4.85
C ALA A 142 15.13 -9.73 -4.40
N LEU A 143 15.44 -8.83 -5.34
CA LEU A 143 16.06 -7.53 -5.04
C LEU A 143 15.11 -6.61 -4.26
N LEU A 144 13.82 -6.61 -4.56
CA LEU A 144 12.81 -5.89 -3.77
C LEU A 144 12.71 -6.44 -2.35
N GLY A 145 12.70 -7.77 -2.20
CA GLY A 145 12.74 -8.41 -0.88
C GLY A 145 13.99 -8.03 -0.09
N ALA A 146 15.16 -8.02 -0.74
CA ALA A 146 16.42 -7.62 -0.13
C ALA A 146 16.41 -6.13 0.28
N ALA A 147 15.88 -5.24 -0.56
CA ALA A 147 15.74 -3.82 -0.25
C ALA A 147 14.83 -3.57 0.95
N LEU A 148 13.68 -4.26 1.02
CA LEU A 148 12.75 -4.20 2.15
C LEU A 148 13.40 -4.70 3.45
N TRP A 149 14.08 -5.84 3.39
CA TRP A 149 14.81 -6.39 4.52
C TRP A 149 15.88 -5.42 5.05
N LEU A 150 16.63 -4.78 4.14
CA LEU A 150 17.71 -3.86 4.51
C LEU A 150 17.18 -2.57 5.16
N VAL A 151 16.01 -2.09 4.75
CA VAL A 151 15.33 -0.97 5.41
C VAL A 151 14.81 -1.36 6.79
N GLN A 152 14.16 -2.52 6.93
CA GLN A 152 13.70 -3.01 8.24
C GLN A 152 14.86 -3.31 9.21
N ALA A 153 15.99 -3.80 8.69
CA ALA A 153 17.18 -4.06 9.50
C ALA A 153 17.76 -2.78 10.11
N ARG A 154 17.54 -1.61 9.49
CA ARG A 154 17.96 -0.31 10.04
C ARG A 154 17.01 0.25 11.10
N GLU A 155 15.76 -0.24 11.16
CA GLU A 155 14.75 0.21 12.15
C GLU A 155 14.76 -0.62 13.44
N LYS A 156 15.59 -1.68 13.57
CA LYS A 156 15.68 -2.43 14.82
C LYS A 156 16.12 -1.49 15.97
N PRO A 157 15.32 -1.36 17.04
CA PRO A 157 15.74 -0.61 18.21
C PRO A 157 16.92 -1.36 18.85
N ASP A 158 17.97 -0.62 19.16
CA ASP A 158 19.04 -1.09 20.04
C ASP A 158 18.36 -1.61 21.31
N LYS A 159 18.69 -2.84 21.71
CA LYS A 159 18.15 -3.46 22.93
C LYS A 159 18.65 -2.75 24.18
#